data_AF-A0A9C8C5V7-F1
#
_entry.id   AF-A0A9C8C5V7-F1
#
_cell.length_a   1.000
_cell.length_b   1.000
_cell.length_c   1.000
_cell.angle_alpha   90.00
_cell.angle_beta   90.00
_cell.angle_gamma   90.00
#
_symmetry.space_group_name_H-M   'P 1'
#
loop_
_entity.id
_entity.type
_entity.pdbx_description
1 polymer ?
#
loop_
_entity_poly.entity_id
_entity_poly.type
_entity_poly.pdbx_seq_one_letter_code
_entity_poly.pdbx_strand_id
1 'polypeptide(L)'
;METIHIGLTSQLRRAALSVPINIVEGNNSKSKKELHHFIDIALDFLAEIKYSLMFSKRTGYIKSNTEHAQESSFRRGKLLWSSQKSL
;
A
#
# COMPACT_ATOMS: atom_id res chain seq x y z
N MET A 1 -0.84 -6.28 -26.26
CA MET A 1 -0.35 -6.72 -24.94
C MET A 1 0.51 -5.65 -24.22
N GLU A 2 1.08 -4.66 -24.92
CA GLU A 2 1.91 -3.59 -24.30
C GLU A 2 1.18 -2.62 -23.36
N THR A 3 -0.12 -2.37 -23.57
CA THR A 3 -0.87 -1.35 -22.83
C THR A 3 -1.08 -1.69 -21.34
N ILE A 4 -1.19 -2.99 -21.02
CA ILE A 4 -1.39 -3.48 -19.65
C ILE A 4 -0.15 -3.21 -18.79
N HIS A 5 1.04 -3.29 -19.38
CA HIS A 5 2.33 -3.07 -18.70
C HIS A 5 2.51 -1.62 -18.25
N ILE A 6 2.12 -0.65 -19.09
CA ILE A 6 2.18 0.79 -18.79
C ILE A 6 1.14 1.14 -17.71
N GLY A 7 -0.06 0.57 -17.81
CA GLY A 7 -1.12 0.74 -16.81
C GLY A 7 -0.69 0.29 -15.42
N LEU A 8 -0.13 -0.92 -15.29
CA LEU A 8 0.24 -1.53 -14.02
C LEU A 8 1.37 -0.78 -13.29
N THR A 9 2.38 -0.32 -14.03
CA THR A 9 3.47 0.50 -13.47
C THR A 9 2.94 1.80 -12.87
N SER A 10 2.05 2.48 -13.61
CA SER A 10 1.45 3.73 -13.14
C SER A 10 0.55 3.52 -11.91
N GLN A 11 -0.20 2.41 -11.88
CA GLN A 11 -1.07 2.05 -10.74
C GLN A 11 -0.24 1.74 -9.50
N LEU A 12 0.82 0.94 -9.62
CA LEU A 12 1.74 0.63 -8.52
C LEU A 12 2.39 1.88 -7.93
N ARG A 13 2.85 2.82 -8.78
CA ARG A 13 3.43 4.08 -8.30
C ARG A 13 2.42 4.94 -7.54
N ARG A 14 1.18 5.04 -8.04
CA ARG A 14 0.11 5.77 -7.36
C ARG A 14 -0.21 5.14 -6.01
N ALA A 15 -0.49 3.84 -5.97
CA ALA A 15 -0.80 3.14 -4.74
C ALA A 15 0.33 3.29 -3.70
N ALA A 16 1.60 3.12 -4.13
CA ALA A 16 2.75 3.26 -3.24
C ALA A 16 2.91 4.67 -2.63
N LEU A 17 2.61 5.72 -3.40
CA LEU A 17 2.62 7.10 -2.90
C LEU A 17 1.40 7.42 -2.03
N SER A 18 0.25 6.83 -2.32
CA SER A 18 -0.97 7.06 -1.54
C SER A 18 -0.86 6.54 -0.10
N VAL A 19 -0.09 5.49 0.15
CA VAL A 19 0.12 4.93 1.51
C VAL A 19 0.66 6.00 2.48
N PRO A 20 1.85 6.60 2.28
CA PRO A 20 2.37 7.62 3.19
C PRO A 20 1.52 8.89 3.23
N ILE A 21 0.87 9.27 2.12
CA ILE A 21 -0.03 10.44 2.08
C ILE A 21 -1.19 10.25 3.04
N ASN A 22 -1.91 9.13 2.95
CA ASN A 22 -3.05 8.85 3.81
C ASN A 22 -2.62 8.69 5.28
N ILE A 23 -1.43 8.15 5.56
CA ILE A 23 -0.90 8.13 6.94
C ILE A 23 -0.69 9.53 7.50
N VAL A 24 -0.15 10.46 6.71
CA VAL A 24 0.04 11.86 7.12
C VAL A 24 -1.31 12.57 7.32
N GLU A 25 -2.25 12.36 6.42
CA GLU A 25 -3.61 12.93 6.52
C GLU A 25 -4.35 12.40 7.76
N GLY A 26 -4.24 11.10 8.02
CA GLY A 26 -4.77 10.48 9.24
C GLY A 26 -4.18 11.08 10.51
N ASN A 27 -2.86 11.28 10.57
CA ASN A 27 -2.21 11.89 11.74
C ASN A 27 -2.62 13.36 11.96
N ASN A 28 -2.96 14.08 10.88
CA ASN A 28 -3.43 15.47 10.95
C ASN A 28 -4.94 15.58 11.22
N SER A 29 -5.65 14.45 11.29
CA SER A 29 -7.10 14.42 11.46
C SER A 29 -7.55 14.92 12.84
N LYS A 30 -8.73 15.53 12.92
CA LYS A 30 -9.24 16.14 14.16
C LYS A 30 -9.99 15.15 15.07
N SER A 31 -10.23 13.94 14.58
CA SER A 31 -10.93 12.91 15.32
C SER A 31 -10.33 11.53 15.07
N LYS A 32 -10.48 10.64 16.06
CA LYS A 32 -10.07 9.24 15.91
C LYS A 32 -10.77 8.55 14.75
N LYS A 33 -12.05 8.84 14.52
CA LYS A 33 -12.83 8.26 13.41
C LYS A 33 -12.22 8.60 12.05
N GLU A 34 -11.81 9.85 11.88
CA GLU A 34 -11.18 10.33 10.64
C GLU A 34 -9.77 9.73 10.49
N LEU A 35 -8.97 9.66 11.56
CA LEU A 35 -7.72 8.92 11.58
C LEU A 35 -7.91 7.45 11.16
N HIS A 36 -8.94 6.76 11.68
CA HIS A 36 -9.30 5.39 11.30
C HIS A 36 -9.57 5.26 9.80
N HIS A 37 -10.39 6.15 9.25
CA HIS A 37 -10.71 6.15 7.84
C HIS A 37 -9.46 6.26 6.95
N PHE A 38 -8.55 7.18 7.24
CA PHE A 38 -7.33 7.36 6.45
C PHE A 38 -6.36 6.18 6.55
N ILE A 39 -6.24 5.56 7.73
CA ILE A 39 -5.41 4.35 7.86
C ILE A 39 -6.04 3.16 7.13
N ASP A 40 -7.37 3.01 7.15
CA ASP A 40 -8.05 1.97 6.36
C ASP A 40 -7.74 2.13 4.87
N ILE A 41 -7.80 3.36 4.35
CA ILE A 41 -7.41 3.65 2.95
C ILE A 41 -5.93 3.29 2.70
N ALA A 42 -5.02 3.62 3.62
CA ALA A 42 -3.61 3.25 3.49
C ALA A 42 -3.41 1.72 3.47
N LEU A 43 -4.20 0.97 4.24
CA LEU A 43 -4.18 -0.50 4.26
C LEU A 43 -4.70 -1.08 2.94
N ASP A 44 -5.74 -0.51 2.36
CA ASP A 44 -6.27 -0.93 1.06
C ASP A 44 -5.21 -0.77 -0.05
N PHE A 45 -4.50 0.37 -0.09
CA PHE A 45 -3.40 0.56 -1.04
C PHE A 45 -2.25 -0.44 -0.83
N LEU A 46 -1.93 -0.81 0.41
CA LEU A 46 -0.93 -1.85 0.68
C LEU A 46 -1.38 -3.22 0.15
N ALA A 47 -2.68 -3.53 0.25
CA ALA A 47 -3.25 -4.75 -0.32
C ALA A 47 -3.18 -4.75 -1.85
N GLU A 48 -3.50 -3.63 -2.50
CA GLU A 48 -3.36 -3.46 -3.95
C GLU A 48 -1.92 -3.68 -4.41
N ILE A 49 -0.94 -3.03 -3.77
CA ILE A 49 0.48 -3.19 -4.09
C ILE A 49 0.90 -4.66 -3.99
N LYS A 50 0.51 -5.34 -2.90
CA LYS A 50 0.81 -6.76 -2.69
C LYS A 50 0.26 -7.61 -3.83
N TYR A 51 -1.01 -7.40 -4.20
CA TYR A 51 -1.65 -8.12 -5.30
C TYR A 51 -0.95 -7.84 -6.63
N SER A 52 -0.71 -6.57 -6.97
CA SER A 52 -0.06 -6.18 -8.23
C SER A 52 1.35 -6.76 -8.35
N LEU A 53 2.14 -6.80 -7.28
CA LEU A 53 3.47 -7.43 -7.27
C LEU A 53 3.37 -8.96 -7.45
N MET A 54 2.42 -9.61 -6.78
CA MET A 54 2.17 -11.05 -6.95
C MET A 54 1.74 -11.37 -8.38
N PHE A 55 0.81 -10.60 -8.94
CA PHE A 55 0.34 -10.75 -10.31
C PHE A 55 1.51 -10.59 -11.29
N SER A 56 2.29 -9.53 -11.14
CA SER A 56 3.44 -9.25 -12.02
C SER A 56 4.53 -10.32 -11.95
N LYS A 57 4.74 -10.95 -10.79
CA LYS A 57 5.64 -12.11 -10.64
C LYS A 57 5.07 -13.34 -11.36
N ARG A 58 3.77 -13.63 -11.18
CA ARG A 58 3.08 -14.76 -11.83
C ARG A 58 3.05 -14.65 -13.36
N THR A 59 2.91 -13.45 -13.90
CA THR A 59 2.91 -13.20 -15.36
C THR A 59 4.31 -13.04 -15.95
N GLY A 60 5.36 -13.11 -15.13
CA GLY A 60 6.75 -12.98 -15.58
C GLY A 60 7.19 -11.55 -15.92
N TYR A 61 6.40 -10.52 -15.57
CA TYR A 61 6.77 -9.11 -15.76
C TYR A 61 7.90 -8.67 -14.83
N ILE A 62 8.06 -9.32 -13.68
CA ILE A 62 9.17 -9.06 -12.75
C ILE A 62 9.88 -10.38 -12.47
N LYS A 63 11.19 -10.42 -12.75
CA LYS A 63 12.06 -11.57 -12.44
C LYS A 63 12.80 -11.42 -11.10
N SER A 64 12.83 -10.22 -10.52
CA SER A 64 13.51 -9.93 -9.26
C SER A 64 12.70 -10.38 -8.04
N ASN A 65 13.37 -10.69 -6.93
CA ASN A 65 12.69 -11.02 -5.68
C ASN A 65 11.98 -9.78 -5.09
N THR A 66 10.65 -9.80 -5.05
CA THR A 66 9.81 -8.72 -4.52
C THR A 66 9.40 -8.92 -3.06
N GLU A 67 9.77 -10.05 -2.45
CA GLU A 67 9.39 -10.44 -1.09
C GLU A 67 9.77 -9.39 -0.04
N HIS A 68 10.95 -8.78 -0.18
CA HIS A 68 11.43 -7.77 0.77
C HIS A 68 10.56 -6.50 0.75
N ALA A 69 10.10 -6.08 -0.43
CA ALA A 69 9.22 -4.92 -0.59
C ALA A 69 7.80 -5.21 -0.08
N GLN A 70 7.33 -6.45 -0.23
CA GLN A 70 6.05 -6.91 0.29
C GLN A 70 6.05 -6.99 1.83
N GLU A 71 7.10 -7.58 2.41
CA GLU A 71 7.28 -7.72 3.86
C GLU A 71 7.41 -6.35 4.54
N SER A 72 8.22 -5.44 3.96
CA SER A 72 8.42 -4.09 4.52
C SER A 72 7.14 -3.27 4.53
N SER A 73 6.35 -3.35 3.46
CA SER A 73 5.03 -2.73 3.32
C SER A 73 4.04 -3.29 4.35
N PHE A 74 3.99 -4.61 4.50
CA PHE A 74 3.10 -5.29 5.45
C PHE A 74 3.43 -5.00 6.92
N ARG A 75 4.71 -5.03 7.30
CA ARG A 75 5.16 -4.76 8.67
C ARG A 75 4.85 -3.32 9.11
N ARG A 76 5.03 -2.36 8.21
CA ARG A 76 4.71 -0.95 8.47
C ARG A 76 3.21 -0.72 8.62
N GLY A 77 2.39 -1.39 7.80
CA GLY A 77 0.93 -1.41 7.96
C GLY A 77 0.49 -1.96 9.34
N LYS A 78 1.09 -3.07 9.79
CA LYS A 78 0.78 -3.62 11.13
C LYS A 78 1.19 -2.71 12.28
N LEU A 79 2.32 -2.03 12.19
CA LEU A 79 2.77 -1.06 13.21
C LEU A 79 1.81 0.12 13.33
N LEU A 80 1.36 0.66 12.21
CA LEU A 80 0.36 1.74 12.17
C LEU A 80 -0.97 1.28 12.79
N TRP A 81 -1.45 0.10 12.41
CA TRP A 81 -2.68 -0.48 12.97
C TRP A 81 -2.60 -0.72 14.49
N SER A 82 -1.44 -1.20 14.99
CA SER A 82 -1.24 -1.38 16.43
C SER A 82 -1.22 -0.06 17.21
N SER A 83 -0.64 1.00 16.61
CA SER A 83 -0.61 2.35 17.21
C SER A 83 -2.00 2.99 17.23
N GLN A 84 -2.86 2.60 16.30
CA GLN A 84 -4.25 3.03 16.24
C GLN A 84 -5.13 2.42 17.34
N LYS A 85 -4.93 1.14 17.68
CA LYS A 85 -5.70 0.47 18.74
C LYS A 85 -5.42 1.03 20.14
N SER A 86 -4.27 1.69 20.33
CA SER A 86 -3.90 2.32 21.60
C SER A 86 -4.40 3.76 21.77
N LEU A 87 -5.06 4.33 20.75
CA LEU A 87 -5.54 5.72 20.77
C LEU A 87 -6.92 5.84 21.39
#